data_AF-A0A410M9T4-F1
#
_entry.id   AF-A0A410M9T4-F1
#
_cell.length_a   1.000
_cell.length_b   1.000
_cell.length_c   1.000
_cell.angle_alpha   90.00
_cell.angle_beta   90.00
_cell.angle_gamma   90.00
#
_symmetry.space_group_name_H-M   'P 1'
#
loop_
_entity.id
_entity.type
_entity.pdbx_description
1 polymer ?
#
loop_
_entity_poly.entity_id
_entity_poly.type
_entity_poly.pdbx_seq_one_letter_code
_entity_poly.pdbx_strand_id
1 'polypeptide(L)'
;MIEGKINIVPLTIENIEDVNATNDYFTVFGRLIPTFNGRIWTHEEELFNETKEIKFPDDHLNWEEFLDNGDKTLFFAYMKGKCVGQIRMMKARNRFCYIENIAVIKQARKQGVGTELLKVAEKWARERNLAGLSLETQNDNLGAIRFYIRHGFELGGVDTHTHMKNPNIDIALYWYKPL
;
A
#
# COMPACT_ATOMS: atom_id res chain seq x y z
N MET A 1 -7.89 -19.83 7.20
CA MET A 1 -7.36 -18.86 8.17
C MET A 1 -5.96 -19.27 8.54
N ILE A 2 -4.97 -18.38 8.39
CA ILE A 2 -3.62 -18.66 8.88
C ILE A 2 -3.57 -18.04 10.27
N GLU A 3 -3.97 -18.78 11.31
CA GLU A 3 -3.90 -18.27 12.69
C GLU A 3 -2.45 -18.35 13.20
N GLY A 4 -1.94 -17.25 13.79
CA GLY A 4 -0.59 -17.20 14.37
C GLY A 4 -0.13 -15.78 14.71
N LYS A 5 0.92 -15.65 15.53
CA LYS A 5 1.56 -14.36 15.81
C LYS A 5 2.17 -13.80 14.53
N ILE A 6 1.87 -12.53 14.23
CA ILE A 6 2.48 -11.81 13.11
C ILE A 6 3.89 -11.38 13.53
N ASN A 7 4.89 -11.74 12.73
CA ASN A 7 6.28 -11.32 12.93
C ASN A 7 6.69 -10.41 11.76
N ILE A 8 7.04 -9.15 12.05
CA ILE A 8 7.51 -8.22 11.04
C ILE A 8 9.04 -8.17 11.07
N VAL A 9 9.69 -8.39 9.93
CA VAL A 9 11.16 -8.39 9.79
C VAL A 9 11.58 -7.52 8.61
N PRO A 10 12.72 -6.82 8.68
CA PRO A 10 13.24 -6.08 7.53
C PRO A 10 13.71 -7.04 6.42
N LEU A 11 13.82 -6.51 5.21
CA LEU A 11 14.52 -7.18 4.10
C LEU A 11 15.97 -7.47 4.51
N THR A 12 16.41 -8.67 4.19
CA THR A 12 17.80 -9.13 4.28
C THR A 12 18.13 -9.97 3.04
N ILE A 13 19.40 -10.36 2.88
CA ILE A 13 19.80 -11.23 1.77
C ILE A 13 19.10 -12.60 1.88
N GLU A 14 18.84 -13.08 3.10
CA GLU A 14 18.24 -14.39 3.36
C GLU A 14 16.75 -14.47 3.01
N ASN A 15 16.02 -13.34 2.97
CA ASN A 15 14.58 -13.31 2.71
C ASN A 15 14.20 -12.56 1.41
N ILE A 16 15.18 -12.27 0.57
CA ILE A 16 15.00 -11.55 -0.69
C ILE A 16 14.03 -12.23 -1.67
N GLU A 17 13.98 -13.56 -1.67
CA GLU A 17 13.10 -14.32 -2.56
C GLU A 17 11.61 -14.06 -2.26
N ASP A 18 11.28 -13.52 -1.08
CA ASP A 18 9.91 -13.22 -0.66
C ASP A 18 9.35 -11.91 -1.26
N VAL A 19 10.14 -11.11 -2.00
CA VAL A 19 9.70 -9.82 -2.58
C VAL A 19 8.40 -9.96 -3.38
N ASN A 20 8.23 -11.05 -4.13
CA ASN A 20 7.02 -11.29 -4.92
C ASN A 20 6.06 -12.32 -4.29
N ALA A 21 6.42 -12.92 -3.14
CA ALA A 21 5.62 -13.97 -2.50
C ALA A 21 4.22 -13.51 -2.06
N THR A 22 4.02 -12.20 -1.93
CA THR A 22 2.76 -11.61 -1.44
C THR A 22 1.93 -10.95 -2.54
N ASN A 23 2.41 -11.00 -3.80
CA ASN A 23 1.68 -10.51 -4.97
C ASN A 23 0.56 -11.50 -5.34
N ASP A 24 -0.62 -11.27 -4.78
CA ASP A 24 -1.78 -12.14 -4.89
C ASP A 24 -2.99 -11.39 -5.46
N TYR A 25 -3.93 -12.13 -6.05
CA TYR A 25 -5.13 -11.58 -6.67
C TYR A 25 -5.97 -10.76 -5.69
N PHE A 26 -6.61 -9.72 -6.18
CA PHE A 26 -7.61 -8.96 -5.44
C PHE A 26 -8.82 -8.64 -6.31
N THR A 27 -9.95 -8.44 -5.63
CA THR A 27 -11.23 -8.17 -6.26
C THR A 27 -11.38 -6.68 -6.52
N VAL A 28 -11.61 -6.33 -7.78
CA VAL A 28 -12.12 -5.02 -8.21
C VAL A 28 -13.64 -5.15 -8.30
N PHE A 29 -14.34 -4.41 -7.45
CA PHE A 29 -15.81 -4.50 -7.29
C PHE A 29 -16.50 -3.14 -7.33
N GLY A 30 -15.76 -2.07 -7.55
CA GLY A 30 -16.26 -0.71 -7.59
C GLY A 30 -15.10 0.28 -7.63
N ARG A 31 -15.45 1.56 -7.67
CA ARG A 31 -14.49 2.67 -7.68
C ARG A 31 -14.89 3.78 -6.73
N LEU A 32 -13.92 4.58 -6.36
CA LEU A 32 -14.11 5.84 -5.67
C LEU A 32 -14.26 6.97 -6.70
N ILE A 33 -15.29 7.81 -6.52
CA ILE A 33 -15.53 9.02 -7.31
C ILE A 33 -15.13 10.22 -6.45
N PRO A 34 -13.97 10.84 -6.69
CA PRO A 34 -13.52 11.98 -5.90
C PRO A 34 -14.17 13.28 -6.38
N THR A 35 -14.51 14.17 -5.45
CA THR A 35 -14.99 15.52 -5.73
C THR A 35 -14.20 16.53 -4.92
N PHE A 36 -13.70 17.59 -5.56
CA PHE A 36 -13.06 18.69 -4.87
C PHE A 36 -13.98 19.91 -4.88
N ASN A 37 -14.32 20.41 -3.69
CA ASN A 37 -15.20 21.58 -3.55
C ASN A 37 -14.45 22.91 -3.47
N GLY A 38 -13.14 22.92 -3.77
CA GLY A 38 -12.27 24.09 -3.63
C GLY A 38 -11.56 24.18 -2.26
N ARG A 39 -11.89 23.31 -1.29
CA ARG A 39 -11.24 23.28 0.03
C ARG A 39 -10.87 21.88 0.49
N ILE A 40 -11.81 20.96 0.37
CA ILE A 40 -11.64 19.58 0.82
C ILE A 40 -12.02 18.62 -0.29
N TRP A 41 -11.41 17.43 -0.24
CA TRP A 41 -11.83 16.30 -1.03
C TRP A 41 -12.97 15.58 -0.31
N THR A 42 -14.06 15.37 -1.03
CA THR A 42 -15.11 14.41 -0.68
C THR A 42 -15.11 13.28 -1.69
N HIS A 43 -15.80 12.20 -1.38
CA HIS A 43 -15.88 11.07 -2.30
C HIS A 43 -17.19 10.31 -2.13
N GLU A 44 -17.60 9.69 -3.23
CA GLU A 44 -18.65 8.67 -3.27
C GLU A 44 -18.06 7.35 -3.75
N GLU A 45 -18.74 6.25 -3.48
CA GLU A 45 -18.38 4.94 -4.00
C GLU A 45 -19.41 4.51 -5.05
N GLU A 46 -18.93 4.05 -6.20
CA GLU A 46 -19.75 3.41 -7.22
C GLU A 46 -19.40 1.92 -7.26
N LEU A 47 -20.38 1.04 -7.03
CA LEU A 47 -20.19 -0.39 -7.15
C LEU A 47 -20.43 -0.85 -8.59
N PHE A 48 -19.59 -1.75 -9.07
CA PHE A 48 -19.76 -2.34 -10.39
C PHE A 48 -20.80 -3.46 -10.35
N ASN A 49 -21.54 -3.62 -11.46
CA ASN A 49 -22.47 -4.74 -11.61
C ASN A 49 -21.76 -6.10 -11.63
N GLU A 50 -20.51 -6.12 -12.08
CA GLU A 50 -19.66 -7.31 -12.16
C GLU A 50 -18.33 -7.05 -11.46
N THR A 51 -17.82 -8.07 -10.78
CA THR A 51 -16.50 -8.03 -10.12
C THR A 51 -15.44 -8.70 -10.99
N LYS A 52 -14.20 -8.26 -10.89
CA LYS A 52 -13.05 -8.86 -11.55
C LYS A 52 -11.96 -9.21 -10.54
N GLU A 53 -11.32 -10.36 -10.69
CA GLU A 53 -10.08 -10.66 -9.97
C GLU A 53 -8.89 -10.21 -10.82
N ILE A 54 -8.04 -9.36 -10.27
CA ILE A 54 -6.82 -8.91 -10.93
C ILE A 54 -5.60 -9.18 -10.05
N LYS A 55 -4.47 -9.41 -10.68
CA LYS A 55 -3.15 -9.50 -10.05
C LYS A 55 -2.20 -8.59 -10.82
N PHE A 56 -1.40 -7.80 -10.11
CA PHE A 56 -0.39 -6.98 -10.76
C PHE A 56 0.77 -7.85 -11.27
N PRO A 57 1.51 -7.40 -12.31
CA PRO A 57 2.77 -8.03 -12.67
C PRO A 57 3.71 -8.14 -11.46
N ASP A 58 4.56 -9.17 -11.44
CA ASP A 58 5.58 -9.28 -10.41
C ASP A 58 6.59 -8.13 -10.55
N ASP A 59 7.10 -7.64 -9.41
CA ASP A 59 8.04 -6.54 -9.38
C ASP A 59 9.45 -7.00 -9.75
N HIS A 60 10.15 -6.20 -10.56
CA HIS A 60 11.59 -6.33 -10.81
C HIS A 60 12.35 -5.35 -9.90
N LEU A 61 12.32 -5.62 -8.60
CA LEU A 61 12.87 -4.72 -7.58
C LEU A 61 14.41 -4.73 -7.59
N ASN A 62 15.02 -3.55 -7.63
CA ASN A 62 16.42 -3.37 -7.25
C ASN A 62 16.55 -3.39 -5.72
N TRP A 63 16.52 -4.59 -5.15
CA TRP A 63 16.48 -4.85 -3.71
C TRP A 63 17.69 -4.29 -2.94
N GLU A 64 18.84 -4.12 -3.59
CA GLU A 64 20.04 -3.53 -2.99
C GLU A 64 19.77 -2.12 -2.45
N GLU A 65 18.89 -1.36 -3.10
CA GLU A 65 18.50 -0.01 -2.66
C GLU A 65 17.77 0.00 -1.31
N PHE A 66 17.33 -1.16 -0.82
CA PHE A 66 16.57 -1.33 0.41
C PHE A 66 17.40 -1.96 1.55
N LEU A 67 18.62 -2.43 1.28
CA LEU A 67 19.52 -3.06 2.26
C LEU A 67 20.40 -2.05 3.01
N ASP A 68 19.79 -1.08 3.70
CA ASP A 68 20.46 -0.03 4.50
C ASP A 68 20.83 1.27 3.74
N ASN A 69 19.82 1.90 3.12
CA ASN A 69 20.00 3.16 2.38
C ASN A 69 19.48 4.40 3.15
N GLY A 70 19.02 4.25 4.40
CA GLY A 70 18.48 5.35 5.23
C GLY A 70 17.13 5.93 4.76
N ASP A 71 16.94 6.09 3.45
CA ASP A 71 15.81 6.74 2.78
C ASP A 71 14.86 5.74 2.09
N LYS A 72 15.21 4.45 1.99
CA LYS A 72 14.32 3.36 1.54
C LYS A 72 14.39 2.16 2.48
N THR A 73 13.29 1.44 2.62
CA THR A 73 13.22 0.21 3.43
C THR A 73 12.09 -0.70 2.97
N LEU A 74 12.25 -2.01 3.20
CA LEU A 74 11.24 -3.02 2.96
C LEU A 74 11.09 -3.87 4.21
N PHE A 75 9.86 -4.19 4.59
CA PHE A 75 9.56 -5.16 5.64
C PHE A 75 8.63 -6.25 5.13
N PHE A 76 8.83 -7.45 5.65
CA PHE A 76 7.99 -8.62 5.44
C PHE A 76 7.23 -8.96 6.71
N ALA A 77 6.00 -9.44 6.55
CA ALA A 77 5.19 -10.03 7.61
C ALA A 77 5.16 -11.55 7.45
N TYR A 78 5.56 -12.27 8.49
CA TYR A 78 5.52 -13.73 8.55
C TYR A 78 4.45 -14.23 9.52
N MET A 79 3.80 -15.33 9.14
CA MET A 79 2.94 -16.13 10.01
C MET A 79 3.28 -17.61 9.82
N LYS A 80 3.60 -18.31 10.92
CA LYS A 80 4.01 -19.74 10.88
C LYS A 80 5.13 -20.01 9.87
N GLY A 81 6.12 -19.11 9.80
CA GLY A 81 7.28 -19.23 8.91
C GLY A 81 7.02 -18.93 7.43
N LYS A 82 5.80 -18.52 7.04
CA LYS A 82 5.48 -18.12 5.67
C LYS A 82 5.37 -16.61 5.56
N CYS A 83 5.94 -16.03 4.50
CA CYS A 83 5.71 -14.62 4.17
C CYS A 83 4.25 -14.45 3.72
N VAL A 84 3.53 -13.55 4.38
CA VAL A 84 2.09 -13.31 4.17
C VAL A 84 1.77 -11.85 3.86
N GLY A 85 2.74 -10.95 4.02
CA GLY A 85 2.58 -9.55 3.63
C GLY A 85 3.91 -8.83 3.51
N GLN A 86 3.90 -7.68 2.87
CA GLN A 86 5.06 -6.82 2.74
C GLN A 86 4.66 -5.35 2.77
N ILE A 87 5.62 -4.48 3.09
CA ILE A 87 5.51 -3.04 2.90
C ILE A 87 6.84 -2.49 2.42
N ARG A 88 6.81 -1.75 1.31
CA ARG A 88 7.95 -1.02 0.73
C ARG A 88 7.69 0.45 0.87
N MET A 89 8.68 1.17 1.39
CA MET A 89 8.54 2.59 1.63
C MET A 89 9.83 3.35 1.43
N MET A 90 9.68 4.62 1.09
CA MET A 90 10.77 5.55 0.93
C MET A 90 10.46 6.91 1.55
N LYS A 91 11.49 7.73 1.76
CA LYS A 91 11.34 9.13 2.13
C LYS A 91 11.08 9.95 0.86
N ALA A 92 9.89 10.49 0.74
CA ALA A 92 9.54 11.38 -0.35
C ALA A 92 10.10 12.79 -0.14
N ARG A 93 10.21 13.55 -1.24
CA ARG A 93 10.71 14.94 -1.25
C ARG A 93 9.89 15.88 -0.37
N ASN A 94 8.58 15.65 -0.27
CA ASN A 94 7.67 16.40 0.59
C ASN A 94 7.76 15.99 2.07
N ARG A 95 8.79 15.23 2.48
CA ARG A 95 9.04 14.77 3.86
C ARG A 95 8.00 13.80 4.40
N PHE A 96 7.22 13.13 3.55
CA PHE A 96 6.39 11.99 3.96
C PHE A 96 7.14 10.66 3.79
N CYS A 97 6.76 9.65 4.56
CA CYS A 97 7.02 8.25 4.25
C CYS A 97 6.06 7.85 3.13
N TYR A 98 6.58 7.70 1.91
CA TYR A 98 5.81 7.23 0.78
C TYR A 98 5.83 5.71 0.75
N ILE A 99 4.65 5.09 0.89
CA ILE A 99 4.46 3.66 0.78
C ILE A 99 4.32 3.35 -0.71
N GLU A 100 5.39 2.81 -1.29
CA GLU A 100 5.42 2.40 -2.70
C GLU A 100 4.57 1.16 -2.94
N ASN A 101 4.52 0.26 -1.96
CA ASN A 101 3.75 -0.97 -2.05
C ASN A 101 3.39 -1.46 -0.64
N ILE A 102 2.17 -1.94 -0.51
CA ILE A 102 1.73 -2.73 0.63
C ILE A 102 0.87 -3.87 0.10
N ALA A 103 1.23 -5.11 0.45
CA ALA A 103 0.52 -6.29 -0.04
C ALA A 103 0.33 -7.31 1.09
N VAL A 104 -0.78 -8.03 1.04
CA VAL A 104 -1.12 -9.13 1.95
C VAL A 104 -1.79 -10.22 1.13
N ILE A 105 -1.33 -11.46 1.27
CA ILE A 105 -1.91 -12.62 0.56
C ILE A 105 -3.39 -12.79 0.92
N LYS A 106 -4.21 -13.29 -0.01
CA LYS A 106 -5.66 -13.39 0.13
C LYS A 106 -6.08 -14.12 1.41
N GLN A 107 -5.37 -15.18 1.80
CA GLN A 107 -5.67 -15.99 2.98
C GLN A 107 -5.29 -15.33 4.31
N ALA A 108 -4.50 -14.25 4.30
CA ALA A 108 -4.06 -13.49 5.47
C ALA A 108 -4.71 -12.09 5.57
N ARG A 109 -5.52 -11.69 4.59
CA ARG A 109 -6.31 -10.45 4.65
C ARG A 109 -7.34 -10.53 5.79
N LYS A 110 -7.73 -9.35 6.30
CA LYS A 110 -8.68 -9.17 7.43
C LYS A 110 -8.24 -9.83 8.76
N GLN A 111 -6.97 -10.21 8.89
CA GLN A 111 -6.37 -10.77 10.12
C GLN A 111 -5.38 -9.80 10.79
N GLY A 112 -5.41 -8.51 10.44
CA GLY A 112 -4.55 -7.48 11.05
C GLY A 112 -3.16 -7.30 10.42
N VAL A 113 -2.75 -8.15 9.47
CA VAL A 113 -1.41 -8.05 8.83
C VAL A 113 -1.13 -6.68 8.24
N GLY A 114 -2.06 -6.12 7.44
CA GLY A 114 -1.90 -4.78 6.88
C GLY A 114 -1.79 -3.68 7.95
N THR A 115 -2.51 -3.83 9.07
CA THR A 115 -2.45 -2.90 10.19
C THR A 115 -1.08 -2.93 10.88
N GLU A 116 -0.50 -4.13 11.10
CA GLU A 116 0.84 -4.25 11.66
C GLU A 116 1.91 -3.68 10.72
N LEU A 117 1.77 -3.88 9.41
CA LEU A 117 2.65 -3.28 8.41
C LEU A 117 2.58 -1.74 8.43
N LEU A 118 1.37 -1.16 8.51
CA LEU A 118 1.22 0.29 8.65
C LEU A 118 1.85 0.82 9.94
N LYS A 119 1.72 0.12 11.08
CA LYS A 119 2.40 0.52 12.33
C LYS A 119 3.92 0.57 12.16
N VAL A 120 4.51 -0.35 11.40
CA VAL A 120 5.94 -0.30 11.07
C VAL A 120 6.27 0.92 10.23
N ALA A 121 5.45 1.28 9.24
CA ALA A 121 5.63 2.51 8.47
C ALA A 121 5.53 3.77 9.35
N GLU A 122 4.56 3.82 10.27
CA GLU A 122 4.43 4.94 11.21
C GLU A 122 5.66 5.08 12.10
N LYS A 123 6.15 3.96 12.65
CA LYS A 123 7.37 3.95 13.45
C LYS A 123 8.57 4.47 12.65
N TRP A 124 8.76 3.93 11.44
CA TRP A 124 9.85 4.32 10.55
C TRP A 124 9.82 5.81 10.19
N ALA A 125 8.62 6.35 9.94
CA ALA A 125 8.40 7.76 9.67
C ALA A 125 8.72 8.65 10.88
N ARG A 126 8.27 8.27 12.08
CA ARG A 126 8.53 9.01 13.34
C ARG A 126 10.02 9.06 13.67
N GLU A 127 10.73 7.94 13.56
CA GLU A 127 12.18 7.86 13.81
C GLU A 127 12.99 8.80 12.89
N ARG A 128 12.43 9.19 11.75
CA ARG A 128 13.05 10.06 10.74
C ARG A 128 12.50 11.49 10.73
N ASN A 129 11.63 11.84 11.69
CA ASN A 129 10.94 13.13 11.75
C ASN A 129 10.25 13.48 10.41
N LEU A 130 9.54 12.50 9.83
CA LEU A 130 8.73 12.70 8.63
C LEU A 130 7.34 13.22 9.01
N ALA A 131 6.71 13.96 8.09
CA ALA A 131 5.42 14.63 8.31
C ALA A 131 4.24 13.65 8.41
N GLY A 132 4.40 12.43 7.93
CA GLY A 132 3.36 11.42 7.95
C GLY A 132 3.61 10.27 6.98
N LEU A 133 2.56 9.53 6.67
CA LEU A 133 2.52 8.52 5.62
C LEU A 133 1.80 9.06 4.38
N SER A 134 2.23 8.62 3.20
CA SER A 134 1.56 8.93 1.94
C SER A 134 1.62 7.74 1.00
N LEU A 135 0.68 7.62 0.07
CA LEU A 135 0.66 6.58 -0.95
C LEU A 135 -0.19 7.00 -2.15
N GLU A 136 -0.05 6.25 -3.23
CA GLU A 136 -0.92 6.32 -4.40
C GLU A 136 -1.77 5.03 -4.50
N THR A 137 -2.96 5.14 -5.07
CA THR A 137 -3.77 3.98 -5.45
C THR A 137 -4.68 4.31 -6.63
N GLN A 138 -5.06 3.28 -7.39
CA GLN A 138 -6.02 3.38 -8.48
C GLN A 138 -7.43 3.56 -7.89
N ASN A 139 -8.28 4.39 -8.51
CA ASN A 139 -9.63 4.66 -7.98
C ASN A 139 -10.53 3.44 -7.89
N ASP A 140 -10.29 2.40 -8.68
CA ASP A 140 -11.04 1.14 -8.67
C ASP A 140 -10.50 0.09 -7.68
N ASN A 141 -9.40 0.40 -6.97
CA ASN A 141 -8.91 -0.43 -5.87
C ASN A 141 -9.67 -0.12 -4.56
N LEU A 142 -11.00 -0.23 -4.63
CA LEU A 142 -11.89 0.17 -3.55
C LEU A 142 -11.65 -0.60 -2.24
N GLY A 143 -11.15 -1.83 -2.32
CA GLY A 143 -10.73 -2.62 -1.17
C GLY A 143 -9.56 -1.98 -0.40
N ALA A 144 -8.53 -1.50 -1.11
CA ALA A 144 -7.40 -0.81 -0.52
C ALA A 144 -7.80 0.59 -0.03
N ILE A 145 -8.57 1.34 -0.83
CA ILE A 145 -9.10 2.66 -0.46
C ILE A 145 -9.83 2.62 0.88
N ARG A 146 -10.80 1.70 1.04
CA ARG A 146 -11.52 1.52 2.31
C ARG A 146 -10.58 1.15 3.45
N PHE A 147 -9.51 0.40 3.18
CA PHE A 147 -8.49 0.08 4.18
C PHE A 147 -7.72 1.34 4.61
N TYR A 148 -7.30 2.20 3.69
CA TYR A 148 -6.60 3.44 3.99
C TYR A 148 -7.48 4.42 4.78
N ILE A 149 -8.72 4.65 4.34
CA ILE A 149 -9.69 5.51 5.06
C ILE A 149 -9.85 5.05 6.52
N ARG A 150 -10.04 3.74 6.75
CA ARG A 150 -10.16 3.19 8.13
C ARG A 150 -8.90 3.37 8.99
N HIS A 151 -7.74 3.58 8.36
CA HIS A 151 -6.48 3.84 9.08
C HIS A 151 -6.15 5.32 9.19
N GLY A 152 -7.09 6.22 8.85
CA GLY A 152 -6.94 7.66 9.01
C GLY A 152 -6.17 8.33 7.87
N PHE A 153 -6.13 7.73 6.69
CA PHE A 153 -5.66 8.42 5.50
C PHE A 153 -6.78 9.29 4.92
N GLU A 154 -6.39 10.45 4.43
CA GLU A 154 -7.25 11.44 3.79
C GLU A 154 -6.83 11.62 2.33
N LEU A 155 -7.79 11.82 1.44
CA LEU A 155 -7.52 12.09 0.02
C LEU A 155 -6.92 13.50 -0.09
N GLY A 156 -5.72 13.61 -0.64
CA GLY A 156 -5.02 14.88 -0.82
C GLY A 156 -4.88 15.31 -2.28
N GLY A 157 -5.02 14.38 -3.23
CA GLY A 157 -4.91 14.69 -4.64
C GLY A 157 -5.46 13.62 -5.56
N VAL A 158 -5.74 14.03 -6.80
CA VAL A 158 -6.18 13.18 -7.90
C VAL A 158 -5.34 13.55 -9.12
N ASP A 159 -4.87 12.56 -9.86
CA ASP A 159 -4.16 12.77 -11.12
C ASP A 159 -4.69 11.81 -12.20
N THR A 160 -5.12 12.40 -13.31
CA THR A 160 -5.65 11.71 -14.50
C THR A 160 -4.56 11.39 -15.54
N HIS A 161 -3.31 11.81 -15.31
CA HIS A 161 -2.22 11.73 -16.27
C HIS A 161 -1.10 10.78 -15.85
N THR A 162 -0.86 10.58 -14.55
CA THR A 162 0.22 9.70 -14.06
C THR A 162 0.22 8.32 -14.75
N HIS A 163 -0.96 7.74 -14.99
CA HIS A 163 -1.11 6.43 -15.63
C HIS A 163 -1.68 6.49 -17.06
N MET A 164 -1.62 7.64 -17.76
CA MET A 164 -2.28 7.81 -19.08
C MET A 164 -1.87 6.80 -20.17
N LYS A 165 -0.72 6.13 -20.00
CA LYS A 165 -0.23 5.08 -20.91
C LYS A 165 -0.75 3.68 -20.56
N ASN A 166 -1.37 3.52 -19.39
CA ASN A 166 -1.97 2.27 -18.94
C ASN A 166 -3.50 2.38 -19.06
N PRO A 167 -4.13 1.77 -20.08
CA PRO A 167 -5.57 1.91 -20.32
C PRO A 167 -6.44 1.24 -19.24
N ASN A 168 -5.84 0.48 -18.32
CA ASN A 168 -6.56 -0.17 -17.22
C ASN A 168 -6.65 0.70 -15.97
N ILE A 169 -6.00 1.86 -15.95
CA ILE A 169 -6.01 2.76 -14.81
C ILE A 169 -6.63 4.08 -15.26
N ASP A 170 -7.76 4.42 -14.65
CA ASP A 170 -8.50 5.65 -14.95
C ASP A 170 -7.83 6.87 -14.29
N ILE A 171 -7.77 6.87 -12.95
CA ILE A 171 -7.14 7.95 -12.17
C ILE A 171 -6.30 7.41 -11.01
N ALA A 172 -5.24 8.13 -10.70
CA ALA A 172 -4.45 7.97 -9.49
C ALA A 172 -5.04 8.81 -8.36
N LEU A 173 -5.17 8.23 -7.17
CA LEU A 173 -5.58 8.89 -5.94
C LEU A 173 -4.40 8.94 -4.97
N TYR A 174 -4.06 10.14 -4.48
CA TYR A 174 -2.99 10.35 -3.52
C TYR A 174 -3.54 10.53 -2.11
N TRP A 175 -3.12 9.64 -1.22
CA TRP A 175 -3.59 9.56 0.16
C TRP A 175 -2.52 9.99 1.13
N TYR A 176 -2.91 10.68 2.21
CA TYR A 176 -2.01 11.22 3.22
C TYR A 176 -2.52 10.93 4.62
N LYS A 177 -1.62 10.58 5.53
CA LYS A 177 -1.88 10.44 6.96
C LYS A 177 -0.80 11.22 7.72
N PRO A 178 -1.07 12.45 8.15
CA PRO A 178 -0.17 13.20 9.03
C PRO A 178 0.10 12.45 10.35
N LEU A 179 1.31 12.56 10.91
CA LEU A 179 1.74 11.86 12.14
C LEU A 179 2.16 12.79 13.27
#